data_AF-A0A8T0RM82-F1
#
_entry.id   AF-A0A8T0RM82-F1
#
_cell.length_a   1.000
_cell.length_b   1.000
_cell.length_c   1.000
_cell.angle_alpha   90.00
_cell.angle_beta   90.00
_cell.angle_gamma   90.00
#
_symmetry.space_group_name_H-M   'P 1'
#
loop_
_entity.id
_entity.type
_entity.pdbx_description
1 polymer ?
#
loop_
_entity_poly.entity_id
_entity_poly.type
_entity_poly.pdbx_seq_one_letter_code
_entity_poly.pdbx_strand_id
1 'polypeptide(L)'
;MLDMLRLWRLRRLSALFARLEKDIRLNYYWIRCIKLISVTIFAVHCAGCFNYLIADTYPNQARTWIGAAMPNYRSESLWVRYVTSIYWSITTLTTTGYGDLHAENPREMLFSACYMLFNLGLTAYIIGNMTNLVVQGSCRTRNFRDTVHAASQFAARNQLPKHIRDEMLAHICLRYKTEGLKQKETLDSLPNGIRSRIAYHLFFPIIEKVYLFRGVSFTCMLQLV
;
A
#
# COMPACT_ATOMS: atom_id res chain seq x y z
N MET A 1 15.90 -22.64 -22.07
CA MET A 1 15.75 -21.17 -22.24
C MET A 1 14.42 -20.77 -22.88
N LEU A 2 13.92 -21.46 -23.93
CA LEU A 2 12.63 -21.14 -24.57
C LEU A 2 11.42 -21.18 -23.62
N ASP A 3 11.44 -22.03 -22.58
CA ASP A 3 10.36 -22.07 -21.59
C ASP A 3 10.29 -20.81 -20.69
N MET A 4 11.34 -19.98 -20.61
CA MET A 4 11.26 -18.70 -19.89
C MET A 4 10.33 -17.69 -20.59
N LEU A 5 9.99 -17.90 -21.87
CA LEU A 5 8.96 -17.13 -22.56
C LEU A 5 7.57 -17.31 -21.92
N ARG A 6 7.35 -18.39 -21.16
CA ARG A 6 6.12 -18.57 -20.37
C ARG A 6 5.96 -17.49 -19.29
N LEU A 7 7.04 -16.86 -18.84
CA LEU A 7 7.01 -15.71 -17.91
C LEU A 7 6.31 -14.49 -18.51
N TRP A 8 6.17 -14.39 -19.84
CA TRP A 8 5.36 -13.35 -20.47
C TRP A 8 3.89 -13.38 -20.00
N ARG A 9 3.40 -14.55 -19.57
CA ARG A 9 2.06 -14.70 -18.98
C ARG A 9 1.89 -13.95 -17.65
N LEU A 10 2.97 -13.57 -16.96
CA LEU A 10 2.93 -12.72 -15.76
C LEU A 10 2.29 -11.35 -16.03
N ARG A 11 2.27 -10.89 -17.30
CA ARG A 11 1.52 -9.68 -17.70
C ARG A 11 0.04 -9.77 -17.33
N ARG A 12 -0.54 -10.98 -17.34
CA ARG A 12 -1.94 -11.20 -16.93
C ARG A 12 -2.14 -10.96 -15.43
N LEU A 13 -1.18 -11.37 -14.59
CA LEU A 13 -1.22 -11.11 -13.15
C LEU A 13 -1.07 -9.62 -12.84
N SER A 14 -0.18 -8.92 -13.55
CA SER A 14 -0.08 -7.45 -13.45
C SER A 14 -1.40 -6.76 -13.84
N ALA A 15 -2.05 -7.21 -14.92
CA ALA A 15 -3.35 -6.70 -15.34
C ALA A 15 -4.47 -7.01 -14.33
N LEU A 16 -4.42 -8.16 -13.66
CA LEU A 16 -5.36 -8.54 -12.61
C LEU A 16 -5.23 -7.62 -11.39
N PHE A 17 -4.01 -7.36 -10.90
CA PHE A 17 -3.79 -6.41 -9.80
C PHE A 17 -4.28 -5.00 -10.17
N ALA A 18 -4.04 -4.56 -11.40
CA ALA A 18 -4.54 -3.27 -11.88
C ALA A 18 -6.08 -3.19 -11.92
N ARG A 19 -6.77 -4.32 -12.11
CA ARG A 19 -8.24 -4.38 -12.02
C ARG A 19 -8.71 -4.41 -10.56
N LEU A 20 -8.07 -5.21 -9.71
CA LEU A 20 -8.40 -5.30 -8.28
C LEU A 20 -8.19 -3.98 -7.55
N GLU A 21 -7.15 -3.22 -7.89
CA GLU A 21 -6.90 -1.88 -7.33
C GLU A 21 -8.02 -0.87 -7.68
N LYS A 22 -8.77 -1.11 -8.76
CA LYS A 22 -9.90 -0.27 -9.19
C LYS A 22 -11.25 -0.75 -8.65
N ASP A 23 -11.32 -1.94 -8.07
CA ASP A 23 -12.56 -2.45 -7.51
C ASP A 23 -12.84 -1.79 -6.16
N ILE A 24 -13.91 -1.00 -6.12
CA ILE A 24 -14.34 -0.21 -4.94
C ILE A 24 -14.73 -1.13 -3.77
N ARG A 25 -15.04 -2.41 -4.04
CA ARG A 25 -15.39 -3.40 -3.01
C ARG A 25 -14.19 -3.92 -2.24
N LEU A 26 -12.97 -3.71 -2.74
CA LEU A 26 -11.74 -4.20 -2.13
C LEU A 26 -10.98 -3.07 -1.45
N ASN A 27 -10.35 -3.38 -0.32
CA ASN A 27 -9.54 -2.40 0.37
C ASN A 27 -8.22 -2.18 -0.37
N TYR A 28 -8.04 -0.98 -0.90
CA TYR A 28 -6.86 -0.54 -1.64
C TYR A 28 -5.54 -0.83 -0.92
N TYR A 29 -5.49 -0.64 0.40
CA TYR A 29 -4.29 -0.88 1.21
C TYR A 29 -3.85 -2.35 1.12
N TRP A 30 -4.78 -3.28 1.35
CA TRP A 30 -4.50 -4.71 1.34
C TRP A 30 -4.06 -5.21 -0.04
N ILE A 31 -4.73 -4.76 -1.10
CA ILE A 31 -4.37 -5.14 -2.47
C ILE A 31 -2.94 -4.71 -2.81
N ARG A 32 -2.56 -3.48 -2.44
CA ARG A 32 -1.21 -2.97 -2.69
C ARG A 32 -0.15 -3.73 -1.88
N CYS A 33 -0.41 -4.05 -0.61
CA CYS A 33 0.47 -4.88 0.21
C CYS A 33 0.64 -6.30 -0.38
N ILE A 34 -0.45 -6.97 -0.75
CA ILE A 34 -0.41 -8.30 -1.37
C ILE A 34 0.41 -8.29 -2.67
N LYS A 35 0.24 -7.25 -3.49
CA LYS A 35 1.01 -7.08 -4.73
C LYS A 35 2.51 -6.97 -4.45
N LEU A 36 2.92 -6.15 -3.47
CA LEU A 36 4.32 -6.00 -3.08
C LEU A 36 4.89 -7.32 -2.56
N ILE A 37 4.19 -8.00 -1.66
CA ILE A 37 4.60 -9.31 -1.12
C ILE A 37 4.76 -10.34 -2.24
N SER A 38 3.80 -10.39 -3.17
CA SER A 38 3.85 -11.33 -4.30
C SER A 38 5.06 -11.09 -5.20
N VAL A 39 5.39 -9.83 -5.49
CA VAL A 39 6.59 -9.47 -6.27
C VAL A 39 7.86 -9.89 -5.54
N THR A 40 7.93 -9.65 -4.23
CA THR A 40 9.09 -10.02 -3.42
C THR A 40 9.30 -11.54 -3.36
N ILE A 41 8.25 -12.32 -3.08
CA ILE A 41 8.33 -13.78 -3.06
C ILE A 41 8.77 -14.33 -4.41
N PHE A 42 8.24 -13.78 -5.50
CA PHE A 42 8.63 -14.18 -6.85
C PHE A 42 10.11 -13.88 -7.14
N ALA A 43 10.60 -12.70 -6.75
CA ALA A 43 12.01 -12.32 -6.91
C ALA A 43 12.93 -13.27 -6.12
N VAL A 44 12.61 -13.56 -4.86
CA VAL A 44 13.36 -14.51 -4.02
C VAL A 44 13.37 -15.91 -4.63
N HIS A 45 12.22 -16.40 -5.06
CA HIS A 45 12.12 -17.73 -5.67
C HIS A 45 12.97 -17.83 -6.94
N CYS A 46 12.85 -16.84 -7.85
CA CYS A 46 13.61 -16.83 -9.09
C CYS A 46 15.12 -16.74 -8.84
N ALA A 47 15.56 -15.85 -7.94
CA ALA A 47 16.97 -15.66 -7.65
C ALA A 47 17.58 -16.90 -6.97
N GLY A 48 16.90 -17.49 -5.98
CA GLY A 48 17.34 -18.72 -5.32
C GLY A 48 17.47 -19.90 -6.30
N CYS A 49 16.46 -20.13 -7.13
CA CYS A 49 16.49 -21.20 -8.15
C CYS A 49 17.59 -20.96 -9.20
N PHE A 50 17.81 -19.70 -9.62
CA PHE A 50 18.84 -19.38 -10.59
C PHE A 50 20.25 -19.54 -10.01
N ASN A 51 20.47 -19.12 -8.76
CA ASN A 51 21.76 -19.28 -8.08
C ASN A 51 22.10 -20.77 -7.86
N TYR A 52 21.10 -21.58 -7.54
CA TYR A 52 21.26 -23.02 -7.46
C TYR A 52 21.60 -23.66 -8.81
N LEU A 53 20.97 -23.21 -9.90
CA LEU A 53 21.30 -23.67 -11.26
C LEU A 53 22.76 -23.34 -11.63
N ILE A 54 23.25 -22.16 -11.25
CA ILE A 54 24.66 -21.79 -11.44
C ILE A 54 25.58 -22.77 -10.70
N ALA A 55 25.28 -23.09 -9.44
CA ALA A 55 26.06 -24.04 -8.66
C ALA A 55 26.01 -25.46 -9.25
N ASP A 56 24.83 -25.93 -9.68
CA ASP A 56 24.66 -27.29 -10.23
C ASP A 56 25.32 -27.48 -11.61
N THR A 57 25.41 -26.41 -12.40
CA THR A 57 26.09 -26.43 -13.71
C THR A 57 27.59 -26.18 -13.62
N TYR A 58 28.12 -25.85 -12.44
CA TYR A 58 29.55 -25.57 -12.26
C TYR A 58 30.38 -26.88 -12.20
N PRO A 59 31.52 -27.00 -12.91
CA PRO A 59 32.28 -28.24 -12.97
C PRO A 59 32.84 -28.71 -11.62
N ASN A 60 33.31 -27.76 -10.79
CA ASN A 60 33.89 -28.07 -9.48
C ASN A 60 32.88 -27.77 -8.36
N GLN A 61 32.12 -28.79 -7.98
CA GLN A 61 31.00 -28.67 -7.04
C GLN A 61 31.43 -28.15 -5.65
N ALA A 62 32.64 -28.47 -5.19
CA ALA A 62 33.16 -28.02 -3.90
C ALA A 62 33.46 -26.51 -3.87
N ARG A 63 33.63 -25.86 -5.03
CA ARG A 63 33.90 -24.41 -5.15
C ARG A 63 32.65 -23.63 -5.58
N THR A 64 31.55 -23.91 -4.90
CA THR A 64 30.26 -23.24 -5.09
C THR A 64 29.73 -22.80 -3.73
N TRP A 65 28.86 -21.78 -3.72
CA TRP A 65 28.27 -21.25 -2.48
C TRP A 65 27.60 -22.32 -1.59
N ILE A 66 26.99 -23.35 -2.20
CA ILE A 66 26.34 -24.44 -1.48
C ILE A 66 27.28 -25.61 -1.21
N GLY A 67 28.18 -25.91 -2.14
CA GLY A 67 29.11 -27.04 -2.01
C GLY A 67 30.21 -26.82 -0.98
N ALA A 68 30.59 -25.57 -0.72
CA ALA A 68 31.52 -25.23 0.36
C ALA A 68 30.91 -25.49 1.75
N ALA A 69 29.60 -25.21 1.92
CA ALA A 69 28.88 -25.47 3.16
C ALA A 69 28.40 -26.92 3.28
N MET A 70 27.99 -27.54 2.17
CA MET A 70 27.44 -28.90 2.09
C MET A 70 28.09 -29.68 0.93
N PRO A 71 29.19 -30.40 1.18
CA PRO A 71 29.98 -31.08 0.14
C PRO A 71 29.17 -32.05 -0.73
N ASN A 72 28.16 -32.71 -0.14
CA ASN A 72 27.30 -33.69 -0.82
C ASN A 72 25.86 -33.17 -1.04
N TYR A 73 25.68 -31.87 -1.29
CA TYR A 73 24.34 -31.27 -1.45
C TYR A 73 23.47 -31.89 -2.55
N ARG A 74 24.04 -32.67 -3.50
CA ARG A 74 23.27 -33.35 -4.55
C ARG A 74 22.54 -34.60 -4.08
N SER A 75 23.07 -35.31 -3.07
CA SER A 75 22.40 -36.47 -2.48
C SER A 75 21.29 -36.07 -1.49
N GLU A 76 21.27 -34.79 -1.10
CA GLU A 76 20.21 -34.25 -0.25
C GLU A 76 18.87 -34.17 -0.97
N SER A 77 17.81 -34.23 -0.17
CA SER A 77 16.45 -34.07 -0.68
C SER A 77 16.25 -32.73 -1.39
N LEU A 78 15.36 -32.69 -2.39
CA LEU A 78 15.01 -31.46 -3.10
C LEU A 78 14.51 -30.37 -2.15
N TRP A 79 13.83 -30.75 -1.06
CA TRP A 79 13.35 -29.82 -0.05
C TRP A 79 14.50 -29.08 0.64
N VAL A 80 15.52 -29.81 1.10
CA VAL A 80 16.71 -29.21 1.74
C VAL A 80 17.40 -28.27 0.76
N ARG A 81 17.68 -28.72 -0.46
CA ARG A 81 18.33 -27.92 -1.51
C ARG A 81 17.55 -26.63 -1.81
N TYR A 82 16.23 -26.73 -1.91
CA TYR A 82 15.34 -25.60 -2.17
C TYR A 82 15.31 -24.61 -0.99
N VAL A 83 15.09 -25.09 0.23
CA VAL A 83 15.04 -24.24 1.43
C VAL A 83 16.36 -23.50 1.64
N THR A 84 17.51 -24.16 1.47
CA THR A 84 18.82 -23.49 1.54
C THR A 84 18.97 -22.41 0.47
N SER A 85 18.52 -22.67 -0.76
CA SER A 85 18.58 -21.68 -1.86
C SER A 85 17.69 -20.47 -1.60
N ILE A 86 16.49 -20.68 -1.05
CA ILE A 86 15.59 -19.61 -0.64
C ILE A 86 16.18 -18.83 0.54
N TYR A 87 16.76 -19.52 1.53
CA TYR A 87 17.42 -18.89 2.66
C TYR A 87 18.55 -17.94 2.20
N TRP A 88 19.46 -18.39 1.32
CA TRP A 88 20.49 -17.53 0.71
C TRP A 88 19.88 -16.31 0.00
N SER A 89 18.81 -16.52 -0.76
CA SER A 89 18.17 -15.46 -1.53
C SER A 89 17.48 -14.43 -0.63
N ILE A 90 16.86 -14.86 0.48
CA ILE A 90 16.22 -13.99 1.47
C ILE A 90 17.27 -13.21 2.24
N THR A 91 18.29 -13.86 2.80
CA THR A 91 19.32 -13.19 3.62
C THR A 91 20.08 -12.13 2.82
N THR A 92 20.27 -12.34 1.52
CA THR A 92 20.85 -11.36 0.60
C THR A 92 19.86 -10.24 0.25
N LEU A 93 18.59 -10.55 0.02
CA LEU A 93 17.54 -9.56 -0.27
C LEU A 93 17.31 -8.61 0.91
N THR A 94 17.19 -9.17 2.12
CA THR A 94 16.96 -8.40 3.36
C THR A 94 18.24 -7.74 3.87
N THR A 95 19.33 -7.79 3.09
CA THR A 95 20.62 -7.19 3.42
C THR A 95 21.16 -7.62 4.80
N THR A 96 20.82 -8.84 5.23
CA THR A 96 21.27 -9.40 6.51
C THR A 96 22.68 -9.95 6.40
N GLY A 97 22.94 -10.76 5.36
CA GLY A 97 24.28 -11.15 4.96
C GLY A 97 25.14 -11.80 6.04
N TYR A 98 24.69 -12.93 6.62
CA TYR A 98 25.47 -13.66 7.64
C TYR A 98 26.86 -14.12 7.16
N GLY A 99 27.02 -14.36 5.86
CA GLY A 99 28.28 -14.82 5.26
C GLY A 99 28.52 -16.33 5.36
N ASP A 100 27.56 -17.08 5.90
CA ASP A 100 27.54 -18.54 5.92
C ASP A 100 27.42 -19.16 4.52
N LEU A 101 26.75 -18.47 3.61
CA LEU A 101 26.58 -18.85 2.21
C LEU A 101 27.03 -17.69 1.32
N HIS A 102 28.22 -17.81 0.74
CA HIS A 102 28.81 -16.76 -0.11
C HIS A 102 29.35 -17.33 -1.42
N ALA A 103 29.47 -16.47 -2.43
CA ALA A 103 30.00 -16.84 -3.74
C ALA A 103 31.48 -17.27 -3.65
N GLU A 104 31.80 -18.45 -4.17
CA GLU A 104 33.16 -19.02 -4.15
C GLU A 104 33.86 -18.95 -5.51
N ASN A 105 33.09 -18.66 -6.56
CA ASN A 105 33.58 -18.60 -7.92
C ASN A 105 33.18 -17.27 -8.60
N PRO A 106 33.94 -16.84 -9.62
CA PRO A 106 33.67 -15.56 -10.30
C PRO A 106 32.29 -15.46 -10.95
N ARG A 107 31.68 -16.60 -11.33
CA ARG A 107 30.35 -16.63 -11.95
C ARG A 107 29.25 -16.30 -10.93
N GLU A 108 29.32 -16.92 -9.76
CA GLU A 108 28.46 -16.62 -8.61
C GLU A 108 28.68 -15.21 -8.09
N MET A 109 29.94 -14.72 -8.08
CA MET A 109 30.25 -13.36 -7.67
C MET A 109 29.57 -12.33 -8.59
N LEU A 110 29.66 -12.52 -9.91
CA LEU A 110 29.01 -11.64 -10.88
C LEU A 110 27.47 -11.67 -10.72
N PHE A 111 26.88 -12.86 -10.59
CA PHE A 111 25.44 -12.98 -10.37
C PHE A 111 25.00 -12.31 -9.06
N SER A 112 25.73 -12.56 -7.96
CA SER A 112 25.45 -11.98 -6.65
C SER A 112 25.57 -10.45 -6.69
N ALA A 113 26.55 -9.90 -7.39
CA ALA A 113 26.70 -8.45 -7.57
C ALA A 113 25.50 -7.85 -8.32
N CYS A 114 25.08 -8.46 -9.43
CA CYS A 114 23.87 -8.03 -10.15
C CYS A 114 22.60 -8.14 -9.29
N TYR A 115 22.46 -9.22 -8.53
CA TYR A 115 21.32 -9.44 -7.64
C TYR A 115 21.29 -8.41 -6.50
N MET A 116 22.42 -8.09 -5.89
CA MET A 116 22.52 -7.05 -4.86
C MET A 116 22.09 -5.67 -5.40
N LEU A 117 22.53 -5.28 -6.61
CA LEU A 117 22.09 -4.04 -7.25
C LEU A 117 20.57 -4.02 -7.51
N PHE A 118 20.01 -5.15 -7.94
CA PHE A 118 18.57 -5.30 -8.09
C PHE A 118 17.83 -5.16 -6.75
N ASN A 119 18.36 -5.76 -5.67
CA ASN A 119 17.78 -5.70 -4.33
C ASN A 119 17.75 -4.28 -3.76
N LEU A 120 18.78 -3.47 -4.02
CA LEU A 120 18.78 -2.04 -3.69
C LEU A 120 17.57 -1.32 -4.30
N GLY A 121 17.33 -1.52 -5.60
CA GLY A 121 16.18 -0.94 -6.29
C GLY A 121 14.84 -1.47 -5.77
N LEU A 122 14.73 -2.78 -5.55
CA LEU A 122 13.51 -3.42 -5.05
C LEU A 122 13.15 -2.94 -3.65
N THR A 123 14.13 -2.86 -2.74
CA THR A 123 13.92 -2.37 -1.37
C THR A 123 13.51 -0.90 -1.36
N ALA A 124 14.16 -0.05 -2.16
CA ALA A 124 13.75 1.35 -2.31
C ALA A 124 12.30 1.48 -2.83
N TYR A 125 11.93 0.65 -3.82
CA TYR A 125 10.57 0.60 -4.34
C TYR A 125 9.54 0.16 -3.29
N ILE A 126 9.84 -0.87 -2.49
CA ILE A 126 8.95 -1.34 -1.40
C ILE A 126 8.76 -0.24 -0.36
N ILE A 127 9.86 0.37 0.12
CA ILE A 127 9.81 1.46 1.10
C ILE A 127 8.97 2.62 0.57
N GLY A 128 9.23 3.08 -0.66
CA GLY A 128 8.48 4.19 -1.26
C GLY A 128 6.98 3.90 -1.39
N ASN A 129 6.59 2.66 -1.72
CA ASN A 129 5.18 2.28 -1.75
C ASN A 129 4.55 2.24 -0.35
N MET A 130 5.26 1.70 0.64
CA MET A 130 4.80 1.66 2.03
C MET A 130 4.65 3.06 2.63
N THR A 131 5.60 3.96 2.38
CA THR A 131 5.52 5.36 2.80
C THR A 131 4.28 6.04 2.21
N ASN A 132 4.01 5.86 0.92
CA ASN A 132 2.80 6.41 0.29
C ASN A 132 1.51 5.90 0.94
N LEU A 133 1.44 4.60 1.26
CA LEU A 133 0.29 4.03 1.96
C LEU A 133 0.11 4.61 3.37
N VAL A 134 1.20 4.76 4.13
CA VAL A 134 1.17 5.34 5.49
C VAL A 134 0.73 6.80 5.45
N VAL A 135 1.27 7.58 4.51
CA VAL A 135 0.90 8.99 4.31
C VAL A 135 -0.58 9.11 3.96
N GLN A 136 -1.09 8.26 3.06
CA GLN A 136 -2.50 8.26 2.68
C GLN A 136 -3.40 7.88 3.87
N GLY A 137 -3.04 6.83 4.63
CA GLY A 137 -3.79 6.39 5.81
C GLY A 137 -3.81 7.42 6.95
N SER A 138 -2.72 8.17 7.11
CA SER A 138 -2.57 9.17 8.18
C SER A 138 -3.04 10.57 7.79
N CYS A 139 -3.36 10.80 6.51
CA CYS A 139 -3.69 12.12 5.97
C CYS A 139 -4.84 12.81 6.73
N ARG A 140 -5.89 12.06 7.06
CA ARG A 140 -7.07 12.61 7.76
C ARG A 140 -6.71 13.16 9.14
N THR A 141 -6.01 12.37 9.94
CA THR A 141 -5.60 12.75 11.29
C THR A 141 -4.55 13.87 11.25
N ARG A 142 -3.65 13.85 10.25
CA ARG A 142 -2.64 14.89 10.06
C ARG A 142 -3.30 16.25 9.77
N ASN A 143 -4.18 16.33 8.78
CA ASN A 143 -4.87 17.58 8.42
C ASN A 143 -5.70 18.14 9.57
N PHE A 144 -6.33 17.28 10.37
CA PHE A 144 -7.03 17.70 11.59
C PHE A 144 -6.08 18.35 12.60
N ARG A 145 -4.95 17.71 12.90
CA ARG A 145 -3.93 18.26 13.81
C ARG A 145 -3.35 19.57 13.28
N ASP A 146 -3.10 19.66 11.99
CA ASP A 146 -2.60 20.89 11.35
C ASP A 146 -3.62 22.04 11.48
N THR A 147 -4.91 21.74 11.29
CA THR A 147 -5.99 22.74 11.45
C THR A 147 -6.11 23.21 12.90
N VAL A 148 -6.07 22.28 13.87
CA VAL A 148 -6.08 22.61 15.30
C VAL A 148 -4.87 23.45 15.68
N HIS A 149 -3.69 23.11 15.16
CA HIS A 149 -2.46 23.84 15.42
C HIS A 149 -2.51 25.27 14.86
N ALA A 150 -2.94 25.44 13.60
CA ALA A 150 -3.11 26.75 12.98
C ALA A 150 -4.12 27.63 13.73
N ALA A 151 -5.27 27.07 14.13
CA ALA A 151 -6.27 27.77 14.93
C ALA A 151 -5.71 28.21 16.30
N SER A 152 -4.96 27.33 16.96
CA SER A 152 -4.33 27.65 18.25
C SER A 152 -3.29 28.76 18.14
N GLN A 153 -2.45 28.73 17.08
CA GLN A 153 -1.49 29.80 16.80
C GLN A 153 -2.18 31.13 16.52
N PHE A 154 -3.27 31.12 15.75
CA PHE A 154 -4.06 32.32 15.47
C PHE A 154 -4.63 32.94 16.75
N ALA A 155 -5.19 32.10 17.65
CA ALA A 155 -5.71 32.57 18.93
C ALA A 155 -4.61 33.16 19.83
N ALA A 156 -3.45 32.51 19.89
CA ALA A 156 -2.31 32.98 20.67
C ALA A 156 -1.76 34.32 20.15
N ARG A 157 -1.60 34.44 18.83
CA ARG A 157 -1.06 35.66 18.18
C ARG A 157 -1.93 36.89 18.41
N ASN A 158 -3.25 36.71 18.41
CA ASN A 158 -4.21 37.79 18.61
C ASN A 158 -4.66 37.94 20.07
N GLN A 159 -4.03 37.20 21.01
CA GLN A 159 -4.36 37.24 22.44
C GLN A 159 -5.85 37.04 22.72
N LEU A 160 -6.48 36.09 22.00
CA LEU A 160 -7.91 35.84 22.17
C LEU A 160 -8.23 35.34 23.58
N PRO A 161 -9.35 35.78 24.17
CA PRO A 161 -9.84 35.26 25.44
C PRO A 161 -10.02 33.74 25.41
N LYS A 162 -9.81 33.10 26.57
CA LYS A 162 -9.87 31.64 26.70
C LYS A 162 -11.19 31.05 26.20
N HIS A 163 -12.33 31.70 26.46
CA HIS A 163 -13.64 31.19 26.04
C HIS A 163 -13.77 31.07 24.50
N ILE A 164 -13.34 32.09 23.74
CA ILE A 164 -13.40 32.08 22.26
C ILE A 164 -12.49 30.98 21.70
N ARG A 165 -11.29 30.83 22.30
CA ARG A 165 -10.35 29.79 21.89
C ARG A 165 -10.93 28.40 22.12
N ASP A 166 -11.53 28.16 23.28
CA ASP A 166 -12.08 26.87 23.65
C ASP A 166 -13.30 26.54 22.78
N GLU A 167 -14.16 27.52 22.47
CA GLU A 167 -15.29 27.39 21.55
C GLU A 167 -14.83 27.06 20.11
N MET A 168 -13.82 27.78 19.61
CA MET A 168 -13.25 27.53 18.29
C MET A 168 -12.67 26.11 18.17
N LEU A 169 -11.90 25.66 19.16
CA LEU A 169 -11.32 24.32 19.17
C LEU A 169 -12.39 23.23 19.33
N ALA A 170 -13.41 23.47 20.15
CA ALA A 170 -14.56 22.57 20.30
C ALA A 170 -15.30 22.40 18.97
N HIS A 171 -15.52 23.50 18.23
CA HIS A 171 -16.15 23.45 16.90
C HIS A 171 -15.31 22.63 15.90
N ILE A 172 -13.99 22.83 15.86
CA ILE A 172 -13.09 22.04 14.98
C ILE A 172 -13.12 20.55 15.34
N CYS A 173 -13.10 20.21 16.64
CA CYS A 173 -13.20 18.84 17.13
C CYS A 173 -14.55 18.19 16.79
N LEU A 174 -15.65 18.94 16.97
CA LEU A 174 -16.99 18.47 16.63
C LEU A 174 -17.08 18.22 15.13
N ARG A 175 -16.65 19.18 14.32
CA ARG A 175 -16.60 19.07 12.85
C ARG A 175 -15.82 17.85 12.40
N TYR A 176 -14.66 17.54 13.00
CA TYR A 176 -13.92 16.32 12.68
C TYR A 176 -14.67 15.02 13.02
N LYS A 177 -15.46 15.02 14.09
CA LYS A 177 -16.28 13.87 14.50
C LYS A 177 -17.55 13.71 13.64
N THR A 178 -18.19 14.81 13.27
CA THR A 178 -19.50 14.81 12.57
C THR A 178 -19.36 14.90 11.06
N GLU A 179 -18.46 15.75 10.53
CA GLU A 179 -18.10 15.78 9.11
C GLU A 179 -17.06 14.69 8.82
N GLY A 180 -17.47 13.45 8.96
CA GLY A 180 -16.74 12.31 8.44
C GLY A 180 -16.65 12.41 6.92
N LEU A 181 -15.54 12.97 6.42
CA LEU A 181 -15.15 13.17 5.01
C LEU A 181 -15.92 14.28 4.29
N LYS A 182 -15.22 15.35 3.89
CA LYS A 182 -15.41 16.11 2.64
C LYS A 182 -16.87 16.20 2.15
N GLN A 183 -17.85 16.34 3.04
CA GLN A 183 -19.22 15.96 2.69
C GLN A 183 -19.76 16.92 1.65
N LYS A 184 -19.42 18.19 1.82
CA LYS A 184 -19.64 19.26 0.86
C LYS A 184 -18.92 19.01 -0.48
N GLU A 185 -17.62 18.74 -0.47
CA GLU A 185 -16.83 18.50 -1.70
C GLU A 185 -17.32 17.24 -2.47
N THR A 186 -17.70 16.17 -1.75
CA THR A 186 -18.28 14.95 -2.31
C THR A 186 -19.68 15.24 -2.89
N LEU A 187 -20.55 15.95 -2.15
CA LEU A 187 -21.88 16.33 -2.64
C LEU A 187 -21.81 17.27 -3.84
N ASP A 188 -20.84 18.19 -3.86
CA ASP A 188 -20.62 19.14 -4.96
C ASP A 188 -20.05 18.45 -6.22
N SER A 189 -19.38 17.30 -6.07
CA SER A 189 -18.94 16.47 -7.20
C SER A 189 -20.06 15.67 -7.87
N LEU A 190 -21.23 15.57 -7.22
CA LEU A 190 -22.37 14.83 -7.75
C LEU A 190 -23.23 15.72 -8.69
N PRO A 191 -23.80 15.16 -9.76
CA PRO A 191 -24.78 15.86 -10.59
C PRO A 191 -25.98 16.35 -9.77
N ASN A 192 -26.53 17.51 -10.17
CA ASN A 192 -27.65 18.15 -9.49
C ASN A 192 -28.82 17.20 -9.19
N GLY A 193 -29.21 16.35 -10.14
CA GLY A 193 -30.31 15.41 -9.94
C GLY A 193 -30.08 14.37 -8.83
N ILE A 194 -28.83 13.93 -8.61
CA ILE A 194 -28.50 13.00 -7.52
C ILE A 194 -28.52 13.75 -6.19
N ARG A 195 -27.96 14.96 -6.16
CA ARG A 195 -27.92 15.81 -4.97
C ARG A 195 -29.33 16.16 -4.48
N SER A 196 -30.23 16.57 -5.37
CA SER A 196 -31.64 16.84 -5.03
C SER A 196 -32.35 15.59 -4.50
N ARG A 197 -32.08 14.40 -5.06
CA ARG A 197 -32.65 13.14 -4.54
C ARG A 197 -32.14 12.80 -3.14
N ILE A 198 -30.85 13.02 -2.86
CA ILE A 198 -30.28 12.83 -1.52
C ILE A 198 -30.91 13.81 -0.53
N ALA A 199 -30.98 15.08 -0.90
CA ALA A 199 -31.55 16.14 -0.06
C ALA A 199 -33.04 15.87 0.21
N TYR A 200 -33.81 15.44 -0.79
CA TYR A 200 -35.20 15.03 -0.63
C TYR A 200 -35.32 13.90 0.40
N HIS A 201 -34.54 12.84 0.27
CA HIS A 201 -34.61 11.72 1.19
C HIS A 201 -34.21 12.08 2.63
N LEU A 202 -33.26 13.01 2.81
CA LEU A 202 -32.77 13.42 4.14
C LEU A 202 -33.68 14.45 4.82
N PHE A 203 -34.20 15.42 4.07
CA PHE A 203 -34.83 16.61 4.65
C PHE A 203 -36.36 16.67 4.44
N PHE A 204 -36.91 16.00 3.43
CA PHE A 204 -38.35 16.07 3.14
C PHE A 204 -39.25 15.63 4.33
N PRO A 205 -38.98 14.51 5.03
CA PRO A 205 -39.81 14.08 6.18
C PRO A 205 -39.72 15.03 7.37
N ILE A 206 -38.67 15.85 7.43
CA ILE A 206 -38.47 16.87 8.47
C ILE A 206 -39.28 18.12 8.10
N ILE A 207 -39.18 18.57 6.85
CA ILE A 207 -39.88 19.75 6.33
C ILE A 207 -41.40 19.58 6.42
N GLU A 208 -41.93 18.40 6.08
CA GLU A 208 -43.37 18.10 6.12
C GLU A 208 -43.97 18.25 7.53
N LYS A 209 -43.18 17.97 8.58
CA LYS A 209 -43.63 18.01 9.98
C LYS A 209 -43.54 19.41 10.61
N VAL A 210 -42.92 20.37 9.93
CA VAL A 210 -42.74 21.73 10.45
C VAL A 210 -44.04 22.52 10.28
N TYR A 211 -44.49 23.13 11.37
CA TYR A 211 -45.75 23.90 11.42
C TYR A 211 -45.84 24.99 10.35
N LEU A 212 -44.71 25.56 9.96
CA LEU A 212 -44.58 26.66 9.00
C LEU A 212 -44.91 26.25 7.56
N PHE A 213 -44.76 24.98 7.21
CA PHE A 213 -45.02 24.44 5.87
C PHE A 213 -46.40 23.78 5.74
N ARG A 214 -47.25 23.89 6.77
CA ARG A 214 -48.59 23.30 6.79
C ARG A 214 -49.49 24.01 5.78
N GLY A 215 -49.88 23.29 4.72
CA GLY A 215 -50.73 23.82 3.63
C GLY A 215 -49.97 24.39 2.43
N VAL A 216 -48.64 24.30 2.40
CA VAL A 216 -47.83 24.67 1.24
C VAL A 216 -47.94 23.59 0.16
N SER A 217 -47.95 23.98 -1.11
CA SER A 217 -48.01 23.04 -2.23
C SER A 217 -46.79 22.12 -2.26
N PHE A 218 -47.02 20.84 -2.58
CA PHE A 218 -45.96 19.83 -2.67
C PHE A 218 -44.82 20.26 -3.60
N THR A 219 -45.16 20.91 -4.73
CA THR A 219 -44.20 21.42 -5.71
C THR A 219 -43.27 22.50 -5.15
N CYS A 220 -43.77 23.36 -4.25
CA CYS A 220 -42.96 24.40 -3.60
C CYS A 220 -42.01 23.79 -2.56
N MET A 221 -42.46 22.80 -1.79
CA MET A 221 -41.59 22.05 -0.87
C MET A 221 -40.48 21.27 -1.60
N LEU A 222 -40.75 20.82 -2.82
CA LEU A 222 -39.80 20.07 -3.65
C LEU A 222 -38.73 20.95 -4.30
N GLN A 223 -39.01 22.24 -4.53
CA GLN A 223 -38.04 23.22 -5.03
C GLN A 223 -37.09 23.77 -3.95
N LEU A 224 -37.47 23.61 -2.68
CA LEU A 224 -36.71 24.08 -1.52
C LEU A 224 -35.53 23.17 -1.15
N VAL A 225 -35.44 22.00 -1.79
CA VAL A 225 -34.53 20.88 -1.48
C VAL A 225 -33.64 20.55 -2.67
#